data_AF-A0A2J7QH83-F1
#
_entry.id   AF-A0A2J7QH83-F1
#
_cell.length_a   1.000
_cell.length_b   1.000
_cell.length_c   1.000
_cell.angle_alpha   90.00
_cell.angle_beta   90.00
_cell.angle_gamma   90.00
#
_symmetry.space_group_name_H-M   'P 1'
#
loop_
_entity.id
_entity.type
_entity.pdbx_description
1 polymer ?
#
loop_
_entity_poly.entity_id
_entity_poly.type
_entity_poly.pdbx_seq_one_letter_code
_entity_poly.pdbx_strand_id
1 'polypeptide(L)'
;VFHALEQSLQKMSGRDRYCCLMFDEMSIRENLHFNQKFDCIDCGSQGRTCSIANHALLFMISSLLRKWKQPVAATLLVEVQRKR
;
A
#
# COMPACT_ATOMS: atom_id res chain seq x y z
N VAL A 1 -4.62 11.72 1.29
CA VAL A 1 -5.38 10.56 0.78
C VAL A 1 -6.75 10.46 1.42
N PHE A 2 -6.87 10.35 2.75
CA PHE A 2 -8.17 10.19 3.43
C PHE A 2 -9.13 11.37 3.32
N HIS A 3 -8.64 12.61 3.26
CA HIS A 3 -9.51 13.80 3.16
C HIS A 3 -10.37 13.81 1.88
N ALA A 4 -9.81 13.42 0.73
CA ALA A 4 -10.56 13.33 -0.52
C ALA A 4 -11.63 12.22 -0.49
N LEU A 5 -11.33 11.13 0.21
CA LEU A 5 -12.29 10.04 0.44
C LEU A 5 -13.46 10.51 1.32
N GLU A 6 -13.16 11.22 2.40
CA GLU A 6 -14.16 11.79 3.30
C GLU A 6 -15.14 12.74 2.58
N GLN A 7 -14.60 13.66 1.76
CA GLN A 7 -15.42 14.56 0.93
C GLN A 7 -16.31 13.80 -0.06
N SER A 8 -15.83 12.67 -0.58
CA SER A 8 -16.60 11.82 -1.50
C SER A 8 -17.71 11.08 -0.76
N LEU A 9 -17.45 10.56 0.43
CA LEU A 9 -18.43 9.85 1.27
C LEU A 9 -19.58 10.75 1.74
N GLN A 10 -19.33 12.05 1.98
CA GLN A 10 -20.38 13.00 2.34
C GLN A 10 -21.46 13.12 1.25
N LYS A 11 -21.08 12.97 -0.02
CA LYS A 11 -21.99 13.02 -1.17
C LYS A 11 -22.73 11.69 -1.43
N MET A 12 -22.36 10.61 -0.73
CA MET A 12 -22.91 9.28 -0.94
C MET A 12 -24.08 8.99 -0.01
N SER A 13 -25.09 8.28 -0.54
CA SER A 13 -26.17 7.71 0.24
C SER A 13 -25.63 6.69 1.25
N GLY A 14 -26.34 6.45 2.37
CA GLY A 14 -25.88 5.55 3.42
C GLY A 14 -25.55 4.14 2.93
N ARG A 15 -26.29 3.64 1.92
CA ARG A 15 -26.02 2.34 1.29
C ARG A 15 -24.72 2.37 0.48
N ASP A 16 -24.49 3.43 -0.30
CA ASP A 16 -23.30 3.55 -1.16
C ASP A 16 -21.97 3.64 -0.39
N ARG A 17 -22.02 3.87 0.93
CA ARG A 17 -20.84 3.93 1.83
C ARG A 17 -20.32 2.55 2.24
N TYR A 18 -21.06 1.48 2.00
CA TYR A 18 -20.60 0.13 2.29
C TYR A 18 -19.39 -0.22 1.40
N CYS A 19 -18.29 -0.54 2.07
CA CYS A 19 -17.01 -0.86 1.45
C CYS A 19 -16.35 -2.04 2.16
N CYS A 20 -15.44 -2.71 1.46
CA CYS A 20 -14.55 -3.72 1.99
C CYS A 20 -13.10 -3.21 1.96
N LEU A 21 -12.33 -3.61 2.97
CA LEU A 21 -10.88 -3.48 2.97
C LEU A 21 -10.29 -4.73 2.34
N MET A 22 -9.54 -4.55 1.27
CA MET A 22 -8.81 -5.61 0.58
C MET A 22 -7.31 -5.38 0.81
N PHE A 23 -6.56 -6.46 0.96
CA PHE A 23 -5.12 -6.41 0.98
C PHE A 23 -4.56 -7.48 0.04
N ASP A 24 -3.41 -7.18 -0.55
CA ASP A 24 -2.68 -8.12 -1.39
C ASP A 24 -1.17 -7.93 -1.21
N GLU A 25 -0.44 -9.02 -1.32
CA GLU A 25 1.02 -9.04 -1.30
C GLU A 25 1.53 -9.30 -2.72
N MET A 26 2.28 -8.35 -3.25
CA MET A 26 2.84 -8.44 -4.61
C MET A 26 4.36 -8.53 -4.58
N SER A 27 4.92 -9.52 -5.27
CA SER A 27 6.36 -9.55 -5.52
C SER A 27 6.76 -8.36 -6.41
N ILE A 28 7.80 -7.65 -5.99
CA ILE A 28 8.41 -6.54 -6.72
C ILE A 28 9.84 -6.92 -7.10
N ARG A 29 10.37 -6.29 -8.16
CA ARG A 29 11.78 -6.49 -8.50
C ARG A 29 12.65 -5.82 -7.45
N GLU A 30 13.60 -6.58 -6.93
CA GLU A 30 14.67 -6.05 -6.09
C GLU A 30 15.47 -5.03 -6.91
N ASN A 31 15.31 -3.74 -6.60
CA ASN A 31 16.05 -2.66 -7.24
C ASN A 31 16.47 -1.63 -6.20
N LEU A 32 17.74 -1.26 -6.22
CA LEU A 32 18.29 -0.21 -5.38
C LEU A 32 17.98 1.15 -6.00
N HIS A 33 16.92 1.80 -5.54
CA HIS A 33 16.58 3.15 -5.98
C HIS A 33 17.15 4.18 -5.00
N PHE A 34 18.05 5.02 -5.49
CA PHE A 34 18.49 6.19 -4.77
C PHE A 34 17.40 7.26 -4.86
N ASN A 35 16.81 7.63 -3.72
CA ASN A 35 15.81 8.66 -3.66
C ASN A 35 16.48 10.02 -3.42
N GLN A 36 16.79 10.73 -4.51
CA GLN A 36 17.47 12.02 -4.46
C GLN A 36 16.74 13.08 -3.63
N LYS A 37 15.41 12.95 -3.45
CA LYS A 37 14.61 13.89 -2.65
C LYS A 37 14.84 13.73 -1.14
N PHE A 38 15.17 12.51 -0.70
CA PHE A 38 15.38 12.20 0.71
C PHE A 38 16.83 11.83 1.02
N ASP A 39 17.72 11.95 0.03
CA ASP A 39 19.14 11.60 0.08
C ASP A 39 19.39 10.24 0.76
N CYS A 40 18.55 9.26 0.41
CA CYS A 40 18.58 7.95 1.01
C CYS A 40 18.48 6.84 -0.03
N ILE A 41 19.14 5.73 0.26
CA ILE A 41 18.99 4.47 -0.45
C ILE A 41 17.73 3.80 0.12
N ASP A 42 16.74 3.55 -0.73
CA ASP A 42 15.46 2.98 -0.31
C ASP A 42 15.61 1.49 0.02
N CYS A 43 15.78 1.17 1.31
CA CYS A 43 15.96 -0.19 1.83
C CYS A 43 14.70 -0.75 2.51
N GLY A 44 13.51 -0.19 2.24
CA GLY A 44 12.27 -0.58 2.89
C GLY A 44 12.00 0.16 4.20
N SER A 45 10.72 0.42 4.48
CA SER A 45 10.27 1.40 5.47
C SER A 45 10.13 0.87 6.90
N GLN A 46 10.49 -0.39 7.19
CA GLN A 46 10.29 -1.03 8.51
C GLN A 46 11.58 -1.32 9.29
N GLY A 47 12.52 -0.38 9.26
CA GLY A 47 13.77 -0.49 10.01
C GLY A 47 14.92 -0.94 9.14
N ARG A 48 16.11 -0.43 9.47
CA ARG A 48 17.35 -0.48 8.70
C ARG A 48 17.88 -1.91 8.56
N THR A 49 17.24 -2.73 7.76
CA THR A 49 17.88 -3.89 7.15
C THR A 49 18.41 -3.44 5.80
N CYS A 50 19.72 -3.56 5.55
CA CYS A 50 20.32 -3.31 4.21
C CYS A 50 19.86 -4.30 3.13
N SER A 51 18.74 -4.98 3.34
CA SER A 51 18.14 -5.91 2.39
C SER A 51 17.13 -5.16 1.53
N ILE A 52 17.26 -5.34 0.22
CA ILE A 52 16.36 -4.75 -0.76
C ILE A 52 14.99 -5.41 -0.59
N ALA A 53 13.93 -4.60 -0.52
CA ALA A 53 12.56 -5.10 -0.48
C ALA A 53 12.23 -5.86 -1.77
N ASN A 54 11.67 -7.05 -1.62
CA ASN A 54 11.29 -7.94 -2.72
C ASN A 54 9.77 -8.10 -2.81
N HIS A 55 9.02 -7.66 -1.81
CA HIS A 55 7.57 -7.73 -1.77
C HIS A 55 6.98 -6.38 -1.35
N ALA A 56 5.74 -6.12 -1.75
CA ALA A 56 4.96 -4.97 -1.32
C ALA A 56 3.59 -5.43 -0.84
N LEU A 57 3.21 -5.02 0.37
CA LEU A 57 1.88 -5.20 0.92
C LEU A 57 1.04 -3.96 0.63
N LEU A 58 -0.06 -4.13 -0.11
CA LEU A 58 -0.96 -3.05 -0.51
C LEU A 58 -2.32 -3.22 0.18
N PHE A 59 -2.83 -2.13 0.75
CA PHE A 59 -4.19 -2.05 1.30
C PHE A 59 -5.04 -1.13 0.44
N MET A 60 -6.20 -1.61 0.03
CA MET A 60 -7.18 -0.87 -0.78
C MET A 60 -8.57 -0.94 -0.18
N ILE A 61 -9.30 0.17 -0.23
CA ILE A 61 -10.74 0.17 0.04
C ILE A 61 -11.47 0.01 -1.29
N SER A 62 -12.44 -0.91 -1.36
CA SER A 62 -13.34 -1.08 -2.50
C SER A 62 -14.78 -0.92 -2.05
N SER A 63 -15.61 -0.22 -2.82
CA SER A 63 -17.04 -0.22 -2.55
C SER A 63 -17.66 -1.57 -2.91
N LEU A 64 -18.70 -1.93 -2.14
CA LEU A 64 -19.50 -3.13 -2.36
C LEU A 64 -20.62 -2.91 -3.37
N LEU A 65 -21.15 -1.68 -3.45
CA LEU A 65 -22.30 -1.34 -4.29
C LEU A 65 -21.92 -0.49 -5.52
N ARG A 66 -20.83 0.27 -5.43
CA ARG A 66 -20.33 1.15 -6.49
C ARG A 66 -19.01 0.62 -7.03
N LYS A 67 -18.68 0.97 -8.28
CA LYS A 67 -17.42 0.59 -8.92
C LYS A 67 -16.33 1.64 -8.65
N TRP A 68 -15.85 1.71 -7.42
CA TRP A 68 -14.65 2.49 -7.09
C TRP A 68 -13.73 1.73 -6.13
N LYS A 69 -12.43 1.94 -6.29
CA LYS A 69 -11.35 1.37 -5.48
C LYS A 69 -10.31 2.45 -5.21
N GLN A 70 -9.74 2.48 -4.01
CA GLN A 70 -8.70 3.44 -3.65
C GLN A 70 -7.63 2.78 -2.77
N PRO A 71 -6.33 2.86 -3.14
CA PRO A 71 -5.25 2.47 -2.24
C PRO A 71 -5.18 3.43 -1.05
N VAL A 72 -5.08 2.86 0.15
CA VAL A 72 -5.07 3.60 1.41
C VAL A 72 -3.76 3.47 2.18
N ALA A 73 -3.03 2.37 1.98
CA ALA A 73 -1.71 2.18 2.55
C ALA A 73 -0.89 1.21 1.69
N ALA A 74 0.42 1.39 1.68
CA ALA A 74 1.38 0.46 1.08
C ALA A 74 2.59 0.33 2.00
N THR A 75 3.17 -0.86 2.06
CA THR A 75 4.37 -1.13 2.85
C THR A 75 5.28 -2.07 2.08
N LEU A 76 6.57 -1.75 2.04
CA LEU A 76 7.59 -2.61 1.44
C LEU A 76 8.03 -3.67 2.45
N LEU A 77 8.06 -4.92 2.01
CA LEU A 77 8.43 -6.08 2.79
C LEU A 77 9.72 -6.69 2.25
N VAL A 78 10.52 -7.21 3.17
CA VAL A 78 11.65 -8.10 2.87
C VAL A 78 11.23 -9.50 3.29
N GLU A 79 10.89 -10.35 2.32
CA GLU A 79 10.63 -11.75 2.60
C GLU A 79 11.96 -12.46 2.83
N VAL A 80 12.28 -12.72 4.10
CA VAL A 80 13.46 -13.50 4.49
C VAL A 80 13.16 -14.97 4.20
N GLN A 81 13.69 -15.45 3.08
CA GLN A 81 13.64 -16.87 2.71
C GLN A 81 14.27 -17.71 3.83
N ARG A 82 13.43 -18.36 4.64
CA ARG A 82 13.85 -19.23 5.74
C ARG A 82 14.40 -20.51 5.10
N LYS A 83 15.72 -20.58 4.89
CA LYS A 83 16.43 -21.79 4.44
C LYS A 83 16.01 -22.96 5.35
N ARG A 84 15.34 -23.96 4.77
CA ARG A 84 15.15 -25.29 5.35
C ARG A 84 16.40 -26.13 5.11
#